data_AF-A0A2H6ANL0-F1
#
_entry.id   AF-A0A2H6ANL0-F1
#
_cell.length_a   1.000
_cell.length_b   1.000
_cell.length_c   1.000
_cell.angle_alpha   90.00
_cell.angle_beta   90.00
_cell.angle_gamma   90.00
#
_symmetry.space_group_name_H-M   'P 1'
#
loop_
_entity.id
_entity.type
_entity.pdbx_description
1 polymer ?
#
loop_
_entity_poly.entity_id
_entity_poly.type
_entity_poly.pdbx_seq_one_letter_code
_entity_poly.pdbx_strand_id
1 'polypeptide(L)'
;MSKKTVTIEVFECDYVDENGVRCTNEGQRQAIKECAMCKKDLCSRHYEMISISSIGGRTSLTYFFCPEHAEEFINTLIKTFGDTRPVAYAGMAK
;
A
#
# COMPACT_ATOMS: atom_id res chain seq x y z
N MET A 1 42.03 7.69 -13.62
CA MET A 1 40.79 6.90 -13.76
C MET A 1 39.88 7.21 -12.58
N SER A 2 38.70 7.78 -12.83
CA SER A 2 37.72 8.09 -11.78
C SER A 2 36.87 6.84 -11.51
N LYS A 3 36.89 6.33 -10.28
CA LYS A 3 36.06 5.20 -9.86
C LYS A 3 34.68 5.74 -9.51
N LYS A 4 33.65 5.38 -10.30
CA LYS A 4 32.24 5.61 -9.94
C LYS A 4 31.75 4.38 -9.16
N THR A 5 31.48 4.55 -7.88
CA THR A 5 30.82 3.54 -7.04
C THR A 5 29.32 3.67 -7.22
N VAL A 6 28.66 2.59 -7.64
CA VAL A 6 27.19 2.50 -7.67
C VAL A 6 26.76 1.70 -6.44
N THR A 7 26.11 2.37 -5.50
CA THR A 7 25.46 1.72 -4.34
C THR A 7 24.05 1.31 -4.76
N ILE A 8 23.80 0.00 -4.76
CA ILE A 8 22.47 -0.56 -5.02
C ILE A 8 21.88 -0.95 -3.67
N GLU A 9 20.80 -0.29 -3.27
CA GLU A 9 20.03 -0.66 -2.08
C GLU A 9 18.93 -1.65 -2.51
N VAL A 10 18.97 -2.85 -1.94
CA VAL A 10 17.97 -3.89 -2.15
C VAL A 10 17.16 -4.01 -0.87
N PHE A 11 15.84 -3.95 -1.01
CA PHE A 11 14.89 -4.11 0.08
C PHE A 11 14.25 -5.49 -0.02
N GLU A 12 13.97 -6.09 1.12
CA GLU A 12 13.35 -7.42 1.23
C GLU A 12 11.93 -7.28 1.78
N CYS A 13 11.05 -8.20 1.41
CA CYS A 13 9.70 -8.22 1.96
C CYS A 13 9.68 -8.81 3.39
N ASP A 14 9.20 -8.04 4.36
CA ASP A 14 9.02 -8.41 5.76
C ASP A 14 7.74 -9.21 6.04
N TYR A 15 6.98 -9.57 5.00
CA TYR A 15 5.78 -10.39 5.15
C TYR A 15 6.17 -11.82 5.53
N VAL A 16 5.48 -12.36 6.53
CA VAL A 16 5.62 -13.73 7.02
C VAL A 16 4.26 -14.42 6.82
N ASP A 17 4.27 -15.59 6.19
CA ASP A 17 3.05 -16.38 5.99
C ASP A 17 2.61 -17.12 7.27
N GLU A 18 1.48 -17.83 7.20
CA GLU A 18 0.93 -18.61 8.31
C GLU A 18 1.85 -19.77 8.77
N ASN A 19 2.81 -20.17 7.95
CA ASN A 19 3.81 -21.19 8.24
C ASN A 19 5.09 -20.59 8.86
N GLY A 20 5.14 -19.28 9.08
CA GLY A 20 6.32 -18.59 9.58
C GLY A 20 7.40 -18.34 8.51
N VAL A 21 7.07 -18.55 7.23
CA VAL A 21 8.01 -18.39 6.12
C VAL A 21 8.00 -16.95 5.63
N ARG A 22 9.17 -16.31 5.62
CA ARG A 22 9.35 -14.97 5.05
C ARG A 22 9.24 -15.00 3.54
N CYS A 23 8.61 -13.98 2.98
CA CYS A 23 8.56 -13.79 1.55
C CYS A 23 9.97 -13.61 0.97
N THR A 24 10.31 -14.41 -0.05
CA THR A 24 11.62 -14.36 -0.73
C THR A 24 11.72 -13.25 -1.79
N ASN A 25 10.73 -12.36 -1.85
CA ASN A 25 10.65 -11.34 -2.88
C ASN A 25 11.45 -10.11 -2.41
N GLU A 26 12.44 -9.74 -3.21
CA GLU A 26 13.36 -8.63 -2.96
C GLU A 26 13.41 -7.69 -4.16
N GLY A 27 13.76 -6.43 -3.94
CA GLY A 27 13.87 -5.48 -5.03
C GLY A 27 14.13 -4.05 -4.58
N GLN A 28 14.13 -3.13 -5.54
CA GLN A 28 14.29 -1.70 -5.26
C GLN A 28 13.02 -1.13 -4.62
N ARG A 29 13.10 0.09 -4.07
CA ARG A 29 11.97 0.83 -3.44
C ARG A 29 10.75 1.06 -4.36
N GLN A 30 10.89 0.79 -5.65
CA GLN A 30 9.75 0.75 -6.59
C GLN A 30 8.93 -0.54 -6.45
N ALA A 31 9.61 -1.68 -6.25
CA ALA A 31 9.01 -3.01 -6.10
C ALA A 31 8.60 -3.31 -4.65
N ILE A 32 9.35 -2.77 -3.68
CA ILE A 32 9.11 -2.92 -2.26
C ILE A 32 8.63 -1.58 -1.68
N LYS A 33 7.43 -1.60 -1.09
CA LYS A 33 6.76 -0.44 -0.51
C LYS A 33 6.64 -0.61 0.99
N GLU A 34 6.86 0.49 1.69
CA GLU A 34 6.76 0.51 3.14
C GLU A 34 5.29 0.68 3.56
N CYS A 35 4.86 -0.12 4.53
CA CYS A 35 3.58 0.06 5.19
C CYS A 35 3.55 1.42 5.92
N ALA A 36 2.55 2.24 5.60
CA ALA A 36 2.41 3.57 6.20
C ALA A 36 2.18 3.54 7.73
N MET A 37 1.67 2.43 8.27
CA MET A 37 1.48 2.24 9.73
C MET A 37 2.70 1.62 10.40
N CYS A 38 3.01 0.35 10.09
CA CYS A 38 4.01 -0.43 10.84
C CYS A 38 5.43 -0.38 10.25
N LYS A 39 5.62 0.35 9.15
CA LYS A 39 6.94 0.55 8.52
C LYS A 39 7.62 -0.71 8.00
N LYS A 40 6.89 -1.83 7.92
CA LYS A 40 7.35 -3.07 7.27
C LYS A 40 7.48 -2.85 5.76
N ASP A 41 8.53 -3.42 5.18
CA ASP A 41 8.74 -3.43 3.75
C ASP A 41 7.94 -4.58 3.09
N LEU A 42 7.13 -4.26 2.09
CA LEU A 42 6.16 -5.18 1.49
C LEU A 42 6.30 -5.20 -0.02
N CYS A 43 6.27 -6.39 -0.61
CA CYS A 43 6.20 -6.52 -2.06
C CYS A 43 4.78 -6.33 -2.57
N SER A 44 4.63 -6.18 -3.90
CA SER A 44 3.35 -5.97 -4.59
C SER A 44 2.25 -7.01 -4.33
N ARG A 45 2.59 -8.17 -3.75
CA ARG A 45 1.63 -9.22 -3.37
C ARG A 45 1.13 -9.09 -1.93
N HIS A 46 1.83 -8.32 -1.10
CA HIS A 46 1.60 -8.24 0.34
C HIS A 46 1.29 -6.83 0.84
N TYR A 47 1.28 -5.83 -0.04
CA TYR A 47 0.71 -4.53 0.26
C TYR A 47 -0.63 -4.34 -0.45
N GLU A 48 -1.51 -3.61 0.21
CA GLU A 48 -2.70 -3.02 -0.37
C GLU A 48 -2.44 -1.54 -0.66
N MET A 49 -2.83 -1.08 -1.84
CA MET A 49 -2.72 0.33 -2.24
C MET A 49 -4.04 1.03 -1.99
N ILE A 50 -4.06 1.97 -1.06
CA ILE A 50 -5.23 2.79 -0.75
C ILE A 50 -4.97 4.21 -1.22
N SER A 51 -5.77 4.67 -2.19
CA SER A 51 -5.73 6.05 -2.67
C SER A 51 -6.93 6.83 -2.17
N ILE A 52 -6.68 7.92 -1.47
CA ILE A 52 -7.70 8.84 -0.95
C ILE A 52 -7.68 10.10 -1.79
N SER A 53 -8.83 10.45 -2.35
CA SER A 53 -9.02 11.65 -3.16
C SER A 53 -10.07 12.55 -2.51
N SER A 54 -9.81 13.85 -2.47
CA SER A 54 -10.80 14.82 -2.00
C SER A 54 -11.86 15.09 -3.08
N ILE A 55 -13.14 15.19 -2.67
CA ILE A 55 -14.24 15.61 -3.54
C ILE A 55 -13.96 17.06 -3.97
N GLY A 56 -13.58 17.26 -5.23
CA GLY A 56 -13.12 18.56 -5.77
C GLY A 56 -11.75 18.51 -6.47
N GLY A 57 -11.02 17.39 -6.33
CA GLY A 57 -10.08 16.88 -7.34
C GLY A 57 -8.89 17.78 -7.70
N ARG A 58 -7.88 17.83 -6.84
CA ARG A 58 -6.49 18.17 -7.26
C ARG A 58 -5.40 17.33 -6.59
N THR A 59 -5.69 16.69 -5.46
CA THR A 59 -4.71 15.91 -4.70
C THR A 59 -5.28 14.55 -4.36
N SER A 60 -4.60 13.50 -4.82
CA SER A 60 -4.78 12.13 -4.35
C SER A 60 -3.56 11.77 -3.50
N LEU A 61 -3.81 11.16 -2.35
CA LEU A 61 -2.78 10.60 -1.48
C LEU A 61 -2.85 9.09 -1.59
N THR A 62 -1.75 8.49 -2.05
CA THR A 62 -1.64 7.03 -2.17
C THR A 62 -0.79 6.50 -1.03
N TYR A 63 -1.36 5.59 -0.27
CA TYR A 63 -0.72 4.89 0.83
C TYR A 63 -0.61 3.40 0.52
N PHE A 64 0.43 2.77 1.09
CA PHE A 64 0.66 1.34 1.01
C PHE A 64 0.51 0.76 2.42
N PHE A 65 -0.27 -0.30 2.59
CA PHE A 65 -0.51 -0.93 3.89
C PHE A 65 -0.31 -2.44 3.81
N CYS A 66 0.08 -3.09 4.91
CA CYS A 66 -0.07 -4.54 5.00
C CYS A 66 -1.57 -4.89 5.11
N PRO A 67 -1.99 -6.13 4.79
CA PRO A 67 -3.40 -6.52 4.80
C PRO A 67 -4.12 -6.18 6.11
N GLU A 68 -3.50 -6.45 7.25
CA GLU A 68 -4.05 -6.13 8.57
C GLU A 68 -4.35 -4.64 8.75
N HIS A 69 -3.36 -3.77 8.48
CA HIS A 69 -3.54 -2.33 8.63
C HIS A 69 -4.42 -1.72 7.53
N ALA A 70 -4.51 -2.36 6.36
CA ALA A 70 -5.42 -1.93 5.30
C ALA A 70 -6.88 -2.06 5.77
N GLU A 71 -7.23 -3.18 6.40
CA GLU A 71 -8.54 -3.40 6.98
C GLU A 71 -8.84 -2.42 8.12
N GLU A 72 -7.91 -2.25 9.06
CA GLU A 72 -8.06 -1.28 10.16
C GLU A 72 -8.25 0.15 9.65
N PHE A 73 -7.49 0.53 8.62
CA PHE A 73 -7.60 1.85 8.02
C PHE A 73 -8.95 2.06 7.35
N ILE A 74 -9.41 1.09 6.54
CA ILE A 74 -10.73 1.15 5.91
C ILE A 74 -11.84 1.19 6.95
N ASN A 75 -11.77 0.38 8.00
CA ASN A 75 -12.75 0.38 9.08
C ASN A 75 -12.78 1.73 9.81
N THR A 76 -11.61 2.34 10.04
CA THR A 76 -11.50 3.66 10.64
C THR A 76 -12.11 4.73 9.73
N LEU A 77 -11.86 4.67 8.41
CA LEU A 77 -12.48 5.57 7.44
C LEU A 77 -14.00 5.43 7.43
N ILE A 78 -14.53 4.20 7.40
CA ILE A 78 -15.97 3.92 7.42
C ILE A 78 -16.59 4.47 8.73
N LYS A 79 -15.93 4.27 9.87
CA LYS A 79 -16.41 4.76 11.17
C LYS A 79 -16.42 6.28 11.27
N THR A 80 -15.44 6.95 10.65
CA THR A 80 -15.26 8.42 10.77
C THR A 80 -16.04 9.21 9.73
N PHE A 81 -16.13 8.70 8.50
CA PHE A 81 -16.74 9.40 7.36
C PHE A 81 -18.01 8.72 6.82
N GLY A 82 -18.40 7.57 7.37
CA GLY A 82 -19.39 6.69 6.73
C GLY A 82 -18.75 5.84 5.62
N ASP A 83 -19.48 4.89 5.05
CA ASP A 83 -18.98 4.11 3.91
C ASP A 83 -18.85 5.01 2.68
N THR A 84 -17.63 5.55 2.46
CA THR A 84 -17.28 6.39 1.31
C THR A 84 -16.71 5.58 0.16
N ARG A 85 -16.82 4.25 0.17
CA ARG A 85 -16.52 3.47 -1.03
C ARG A 85 -17.37 4.04 -2.15
N PRO A 86 -16.80 4.32 -3.34
CA PRO A 86 -17.59 4.79 -4.45
C PRO A 86 -18.68 3.75 -4.70
N VAL A 87 -19.92 4.10 -4.35
CA VAL A 87 -21.09 3.32 -4.75
C VAL A 87 -21.01 3.30 -6.26
N ALA A 88 -20.76 2.13 -6.84
CA ALA A 88 -20.87 1.97 -8.28
C ALA A 88 -22.26 2.50 -8.65
N TYR A 89 -22.31 3.64 -9.33
CA TYR A 89 -23.55 4.28 -9.73
C TYR A 89 -24.16 3.35 -10.79
N ALA A 90 -24.86 2.32 -10.33
CA ALA A 90 -25.69 1.47 -11.16
C ALA A 90 -26.71 2.42 -11.78
N GLY A 91 -26.61 2.55 -13.11
CA GLY A 91 -27.23 3.62 -13.87
C GLY A 91 -28.66 3.93 -13.43
N MET A 92 -28.91 5.21 -13.16
CA MET A 92 -30.25 5.76 -13.28
C MET A 92 -30.60 5.76 -14.77
N ALA A 93 -31.12 4.62 -15.24
CA ALA A 93 -31.97 4.60 -16.42
C ALA A 93 -33.37 5.05 -15.98
N LYS A 94 -33.78 6.23 -16.42
CA LYS A 94 -35.19 6.60 -16.59
C LYS A 94 -35.31 7.58 -17.73
#